data_AF-I6EF24-F1
#
_entry.id   AF-I6EF24-F1
#
_cell.length_a   1.000
_cell.length_b   1.000
_cell.length_c   1.000
_cell.angle_alpha   90.00
_cell.angle_beta   90.00
_cell.angle_gamma   90.00
#
_symmetry.space_group_name_H-M   'P 1'
#
loop_
_entity.id
_entity.type
_entity.pdbx_description
1 polymer ?
#
loop_
_entity_poly.entity_id
_entity_poly.type
_entity_poly.pdbx_seq_one_letter_code
_entity_poly.pdbx_strand_id
1 'polypeptide(L)'
;MVIDQGQVSVTDLAKATGVSEVTIRQDLNTLEKLSYLRRAHGFAVSLDSDDVETRMMSNYTLKRELAEFAASLVQPGETIFIENGSSNALLARTLGEQKKNVTIITVSSYIAHLLKDAPCEVILLGGVYQKKAKVWLAR
;
A
#
# COMPACT_ATOMS: atom_id res chain seq x y z
N MET A 1 -9.96 8.17 -5.97
CA MET A 1 -10.80 9.32 -5.56
C MET A 1 -10.84 9.52 -4.05
N VAL A 2 -11.59 8.73 -3.26
CA VAL A 2 -11.70 8.96 -1.80
C VAL A 2 -10.35 8.89 -1.11
N ILE A 3 -9.52 7.91 -1.50
CA ILE A 3 -8.21 7.68 -0.90
C ILE A 3 -7.22 8.79 -1.28
N ASP A 4 -7.28 9.30 -2.50
CA ASP A 4 -6.36 10.34 -2.99
C ASP A 4 -6.74 11.74 -2.47
N GLN A 5 -8.04 12.02 -2.31
CA GLN A 5 -8.55 13.31 -1.85
C GLN A 5 -8.75 13.37 -0.34
N GLY A 6 -8.57 12.26 0.38
CA GLY A 6 -8.79 12.14 1.82
C GLY A 6 -10.26 12.15 2.24
N GLN A 7 -11.10 12.96 1.59
CA GLN A 7 -12.53 13.06 1.84
C GLN A 7 -13.26 13.48 0.56
N VAL A 8 -14.39 12.82 0.26
CA VAL A 8 -15.23 13.14 -0.92
C VAL A 8 -16.70 13.03 -0.56
N SER A 9 -17.52 13.95 -1.08
CA SER A 9 -18.97 13.92 -0.84
C SER A 9 -19.65 12.78 -1.61
N VAL A 10 -20.76 12.27 -1.07
CA VAL A 10 -21.62 11.29 -1.76
C VAL A 10 -22.12 11.83 -3.10
N THR A 11 -22.44 13.12 -3.15
CA THR A 11 -22.92 13.81 -4.35
C THR A 11 -21.84 13.88 -5.43
N ASP A 12 -20.58 14.14 -5.06
CA ASP A 12 -19.47 14.19 -6.03
C ASP A 12 -19.12 12.80 -6.53
N LEU A 13 -19.17 11.78 -5.67
CA LEU A 13 -19.03 10.37 -6.08
C LEU A 13 -20.13 9.95 -7.06
N ALA A 14 -21.39 10.33 -6.81
CA ALA A 14 -22.51 10.06 -7.71
C ALA A 14 -22.31 10.71 -9.07
N LYS A 15 -21.87 11.98 -9.11
CA LYS A 15 -21.55 12.69 -10.36
C LYS A 15 -20.39 12.05 -11.11
N ALA A 16 -19.31 11.68 -10.42
CA ALA A 16 -18.12 11.11 -11.05
C ALA A 16 -18.34 9.70 -11.62
N THR A 17 -19.29 8.95 -11.07
CA THR A 17 -19.56 7.55 -11.45
C THR A 17 -20.83 7.39 -12.29
N GLY A 18 -21.69 8.41 -12.35
CA GLY A 18 -22.96 8.38 -13.09
C GLY A 18 -24.08 7.56 -12.43
N VAL A 19 -23.93 7.15 -11.17
CA VAL A 19 -24.95 6.39 -10.42
C VAL A 19 -25.67 7.26 -9.39
N SER A 20 -26.81 6.78 -8.88
CA SER A 20 -27.59 7.53 -7.88
C SER A 20 -26.85 7.66 -6.53
N GLU A 21 -27.15 8.71 -5.76
CA GLU A 21 -26.63 8.83 -4.39
C GLU A 21 -27.01 7.65 -3.49
N VAL A 22 -28.17 7.02 -3.74
CA VAL A 22 -28.63 5.84 -3.00
C VAL A 22 -27.70 4.66 -3.27
N THR A 23 -27.34 4.44 -4.54
CA THR A 23 -26.36 3.43 -4.96
C THR A 23 -24.99 3.68 -4.33
N ILE A 24 -24.49 4.92 -4.39
CA ILE A 24 -23.21 5.29 -3.74
C ILE A 24 -23.24 5.02 -2.24
N ARG A 25 -24.32 5.37 -1.53
CA ARG A 25 -24.41 5.09 -0.09
C ARG A 25 -24.35 3.60 0.20
N GLN A 26 -24.94 2.77 -0.65
CA GLN A 26 -24.94 1.31 -0.49
C GLN A 26 -23.57 0.69 -0.79
N ASP A 27 -22.86 1.18 -1.80
CA ASP A 27 -21.48 0.77 -2.09
C ASP A 27 -20.53 1.19 -0.98
N LEU A 28 -20.63 2.44 -0.51
CA LEU A 28 -19.84 2.94 0.61
C LEU A 28 -20.11 2.16 1.90
N ASN A 29 -21.34 1.70 2.15
CA ASN A 29 -21.64 0.82 3.29
C ASN A 29 -20.86 -0.49 3.19
N THR A 30 -20.76 -1.05 1.99
CA THR A 30 -20.01 -2.28 1.74
C THR A 30 -18.52 -2.05 1.97
N LEU A 31 -17.97 -0.96 1.43
CA LEU A 31 -16.56 -0.60 1.58
C LEU A 31 -16.18 -0.27 3.04
N GLU A 32 -17.08 0.37 3.80
CA GLU A 32 -16.88 0.63 5.23
C GLU A 32 -16.87 -0.67 6.06
N LYS A 33 -17.78 -1.62 5.75
CA LYS A 33 -17.76 -2.96 6.39
C LYS A 33 -16.46 -3.73 6.12
N LEU A 34 -15.88 -3.52 4.94
CA LEU A 34 -14.59 -4.10 4.55
C LEU A 34 -13.40 -3.27 5.05
N SER A 35 -13.64 -2.22 5.84
CA SER A 35 -12.60 -1.33 6.39
C SER A 35 -11.72 -0.65 5.32
N TYR A 36 -12.26 -0.35 4.15
CA TYR A 36 -11.54 0.41 3.11
C TYR A 36 -11.64 1.94 3.27
N LEU A 37 -12.68 2.41 3.94
CA LEU A 37 -12.95 3.82 4.21
C LEU A 37 -13.86 3.96 5.44
N ARG A 38 -14.02 5.18 5.94
CA ARG A 38 -15.02 5.55 6.95
C ARG A 38 -16.08 6.45 6.33
N ARG A 39 -17.32 6.32 6.75
CA ARG A 39 -18.40 7.25 6.38
C ARG A 39 -18.53 8.35 7.42
N ALA A 40 -18.76 9.56 6.94
CA ALA A 40 -19.22 10.70 7.73
C ALA A 40 -20.53 11.21 7.12
N HIS A 41 -21.26 12.09 7.80
CA HIS A 41 -22.55 12.58 7.34
C HIS A 41 -22.45 13.23 5.94
N GLY A 42 -22.85 12.49 4.89
CA GLY A 42 -22.77 12.93 3.50
C GLY A 42 -21.41 12.75 2.80
N PHE A 43 -20.42 12.12 3.45
CA PHE A 43 -19.07 11.96 2.93
C PHE A 43 -18.52 10.55 3.08
N ALA A 44 -17.63 10.17 2.17
CA ALA A 44 -16.66 9.10 2.35
C ALA A 44 -15.32 9.72 2.75
N VAL A 45 -14.69 9.18 3.78
CA VAL A 45 -13.42 9.64 4.34
C VAL A 45 -12.43 8.48 4.25
N SER A 46 -11.24 8.74 3.73
CA SER A 46 -10.15 7.78 3.75
C SER A 46 -9.78 7.45 5.19
N LEU A 47 -9.35 6.22 5.43
CA LEU A 47 -8.79 5.88 6.74
C LEU A 47 -7.38 6.45 6.81
N ASP A 48 -7.11 7.32 7.78
CA ASP A 48 -5.75 7.54 8.28
C ASP A 48 -5.32 6.25 8.98
N SER A 49 -4.85 5.29 8.19
CA SER A 49 -4.37 4.03 8.73
C SER A 49 -2.84 4.03 8.70
N ASP A 50 -2.25 3.59 9.82
CA ASP A 50 -0.84 3.18 9.85
C ASP A 50 -0.63 1.83 9.15
N ASP A 51 -1.70 1.25 8.61
CA ASP A 51 -1.67 -0.02 7.91
C ASP A 51 -1.18 0.18 6.47
N VAL A 52 -0.05 -0.47 6.17
CA VAL A 52 0.66 -0.36 4.90
C VAL A 52 -0.24 -0.72 3.72
N GLU A 53 -1.12 -1.72 3.90
CA GLU A 53 -2.02 -2.21 2.87
C GLU A 53 -3.06 -1.16 2.47
N THR A 54 -3.70 -0.49 3.43
CA THR A 54 -4.63 0.61 3.10
C THR A 54 -3.87 1.77 2.42
N ARG A 55 -2.68 2.09 2.91
CA ARG A 55 -1.84 3.16 2.35
C ARG A 55 -1.30 2.83 0.97
N MET A 56 -1.27 1.56 0.54
CA MET A 56 -0.88 1.23 -0.84
C MET A 56 -1.85 1.83 -1.86
N MET A 57 -3.13 1.91 -1.52
CA MET A 57 -4.16 2.40 -2.44
C MET A 57 -4.14 3.92 -2.61
N SER A 58 -3.52 4.67 -1.69
CA SER A 58 -3.40 6.13 -1.81
C SER A 58 -2.31 6.51 -2.79
N ASN A 59 -2.60 7.41 -3.73
CA ASN A 59 -1.63 7.85 -4.74
C ASN A 59 -0.95 6.66 -5.44
N TYR A 60 -1.68 5.56 -5.64
CA TYR A 60 -1.13 4.30 -6.12
C TYR A 60 -0.36 4.48 -7.44
N THR A 61 -0.96 5.19 -8.40
CA THR A 61 -0.34 5.47 -9.71
C THR A 61 1.01 6.16 -9.55
N LEU A 62 1.06 7.25 -8.76
CA LEU A 62 2.30 7.98 -8.52
C LEU A 62 3.35 7.12 -7.81
N LYS A 63 2.97 6.35 -6.78
CA LYS A 63 3.90 5.46 -6.08
C LYS A 63 4.42 4.35 -6.98
N ARG A 64 3.59 3.85 -7.90
CA ARG A 64 3.99 2.85 -8.88
C ARG A 64 5.00 3.43 -9.87
N GLU A 65 4.78 4.63 -10.40
CA GLU A 65 5.75 5.31 -11.27
C GLU A 65 7.10 5.52 -10.56
N LEU A 66 7.07 5.94 -9.29
CA LEU A 66 8.28 6.07 -8.47
C LEU A 66 8.97 4.72 -8.23
N ALA A 67 8.20 3.66 -7.98
CA ALA A 67 8.72 2.31 -7.79
C ALA A 67 9.38 1.77 -9.06
N GLU A 68 8.77 1.96 -10.23
CA GLU A 68 9.32 1.56 -11.52
C GLU A 68 10.61 2.33 -11.84
N PHE A 69 10.63 3.64 -11.61
CA PHE A 69 11.85 4.45 -11.77
C PHE A 69 12.96 4.01 -10.83
N ALA A 70 12.69 3.87 -9.53
CA ALA A 70 13.69 3.43 -8.55
C ALA A 70 14.20 2.01 -8.87
N ALA A 71 13.32 1.09 -9.26
CA ALA A 71 13.72 -0.27 -9.66
C ALA A 71 14.57 -0.28 -10.94
N SER A 72 14.43 0.72 -11.81
CA SER A 72 15.28 0.85 -13.01
C SER A 72 16.74 1.16 -12.68
N LEU A 73 17.00 1.79 -11.52
CA LEU A 73 18.34 2.13 -11.06
C LEU A 73 19.10 0.93 -10.47
N VAL A 74 18.36 -0.09 -10.01
CA VAL A 74 18.92 -1.30 -9.39
C VAL A 74 19.51 -2.23 -10.45
N GLN A 75 20.74 -2.68 -10.22
CA GLN A 75 21.43 -3.62 -11.11
C GLN A 75 21.12 -5.09 -10.75
N PRO A 76 21.23 -6.02 -11.71
CA PRO A 76 21.10 -7.45 -11.42
C PRO A 76 22.09 -7.92 -10.36
N GLY A 77 21.63 -8.75 -9.41
CA GLY A 77 22.44 -9.29 -8.33
C GLY A 77 22.69 -8.34 -7.14
N GLU A 78 22.15 -7.12 -7.16
CA GLU A 78 22.32 -6.19 -6.04
C GLU A 78 21.54 -6.62 -4.79
N THR A 79 22.08 -6.22 -3.63
CA THR A 79 21.41 -6.33 -2.33
C THR A 79 20.86 -4.97 -1.93
N ILE A 80 19.56 -4.89 -1.66
CA ILE A 80 18.86 -3.64 -1.37
C ILE A 80 18.19 -3.72 0.00
N PHE A 81 18.44 -2.73 0.85
CA PHE A 81 17.68 -2.56 2.09
C PHE A 81 16.41 -1.76 1.83
N ILE A 82 15.25 -2.30 2.21
CA ILE A 82 13.94 -1.68 2.04
C ILE A 82 13.25 -1.56 3.41
N GLU A 83 13.01 -0.31 3.82
CA GLU A 83 12.18 -0.03 5.00
C GLU A 83 10.69 -0.29 4.70
N ASN A 84 9.89 -0.41 5.74
CA ASN A 84 8.45 -0.35 5.77
C ASN A 84 7.85 0.87 5.07
N GLY A 85 6.56 0.77 4.78
CA GLY A 85 5.77 1.84 4.18
C GLY A 85 5.23 1.47 2.79
N SER A 86 4.12 2.11 2.42
CA SER A 86 3.37 1.73 1.21
C SER A 86 4.15 1.94 -0.09
N SER A 87 4.97 2.98 -0.17
CA SER A 87 5.78 3.25 -1.36
C SER A 87 6.90 2.22 -1.51
N ASN A 88 7.52 1.84 -0.39
CA ASN A 88 8.57 0.83 -0.34
C ASN A 88 8.04 -0.57 -0.61
N ALA A 89 6.82 -0.89 -0.16
CA ALA A 89 6.14 -2.13 -0.50
C ALA A 89 5.92 -2.26 -2.02
N LEU A 90 5.55 -1.17 -2.70
CA LEU A 90 5.43 -1.16 -4.15
C LEU A 90 6.79 -1.33 -4.83
N LEU A 91 7.84 -0.65 -4.38
CA LEU A 91 9.21 -0.85 -4.87
C LEU A 91 9.67 -2.30 -4.70
N ALA A 92 9.48 -2.87 -3.51
CA ALA A 92 9.85 -4.25 -3.21
C ALA A 92 9.14 -5.23 -4.17
N ARG A 93 7.82 -5.04 -4.37
CA ARG A 93 7.04 -5.83 -5.32
C ARG A 93 7.59 -5.71 -6.74
N THR A 94 7.81 -4.49 -7.22
CA THR A 94 8.36 -4.24 -8.56
C THR A 94 9.72 -4.90 -8.75
N LEU A 95 10.60 -4.83 -7.74
CA LEU A 95 11.89 -5.50 -7.77
C LEU A 95 11.78 -7.03 -7.78
N GLY A 96 10.88 -7.59 -6.96
CA GLY A 96 10.64 -9.03 -6.91
C GLY A 96 10.03 -9.60 -8.20
N GLU A 97 9.21 -8.82 -8.89
CA GLU A 97 8.65 -9.18 -10.20
C GLU A 97 9.70 -9.09 -11.33
N GLN A 98 10.74 -8.29 -11.15
CA GLN A 98 11.87 -8.21 -12.09
C GLN A 98 12.79 -9.42 -11.89
N LYS A 99 13.13 -10.11 -12.99
CA LYS A 99 14.09 -11.23 -12.99
C LYS A 99 15.54 -10.76 -12.90
N LYS A 100 15.84 -9.85 -11.97
CA LYS A 100 17.17 -9.29 -11.71
C LYS A 100 17.97 -10.08 -10.66
N ASN A 101 17.37 -11.09 -10.03
CA ASN A 101 18.01 -11.91 -9.00
C ASN A 101 18.60 -11.07 -7.85
N VAL A 102 17.80 -10.15 -7.33
CA VAL A 102 18.18 -9.26 -6.23
C VAL A 102 17.98 -9.93 -4.87
N THR A 103 18.70 -9.45 -3.87
CA THR A 103 18.46 -9.79 -2.45
C THR A 103 17.83 -8.58 -1.75
N ILE A 104 16.68 -8.77 -1.12
CA ILE A 104 15.97 -7.71 -0.39
C ILE A 104 16.14 -7.93 1.12
N ILE A 105 16.71 -6.94 1.80
CA ILE A 105 16.79 -6.90 3.26
C ILE A 105 15.69 -5.98 3.77
N THR A 106 14.88 -6.42 4.73
CA THR A 106 13.82 -5.57 5.31
C THR A 106 13.60 -5.87 6.78
N VAL A 107 13.09 -4.90 7.54
CA VAL A 107 12.53 -5.09 8.90
C VAL A 107 11.01 -5.25 8.88
N SER A 108 10.36 -5.10 7.72
CA SER A 108 8.90 -5.13 7.59
C SER A 108 8.41 -6.55 7.35
N SER A 109 7.62 -7.08 8.30
CA SER A 109 6.99 -8.40 8.12
C SER A 109 5.95 -8.38 7.00
N TYR A 110 5.36 -7.21 6.73
CA TYR A 110 4.46 -7.01 5.60
C TYR A 110 5.18 -7.17 4.27
N ILE A 111 6.32 -6.50 4.06
CA ILE A 111 7.09 -6.61 2.82
C ILE A 111 7.64 -8.03 2.64
N ALA A 112 8.13 -8.66 3.71
CA ALA A 112 8.59 -10.04 3.64
C ALA A 112 7.46 -11.00 3.21
N HIS A 113 6.25 -10.81 3.75
CA HIS A 113 5.08 -11.61 3.35
C HIS A 113 4.64 -11.32 1.91
N LEU A 114 4.68 -10.06 1.48
CA LEU A 114 4.34 -9.62 0.12
C LEU A 114 5.18 -10.33 -0.94
N LEU A 115 6.44 -10.63 -0.62
CA LEU A 115 7.41 -11.26 -1.52
C LEU A 115 7.49 -12.79 -1.40
N LYS A 116 6.57 -13.44 -0.67
CA LYS A 116 6.63 -14.89 -0.39
C LYS A 116 6.79 -15.79 -1.62
N ASP A 117 6.24 -15.38 -2.76
CA ASP A 117 6.25 -16.13 -4.02
C ASP A 117 7.15 -15.46 -5.09
N ALA A 118 7.85 -14.38 -4.73
CA ALA A 118 8.69 -13.64 -5.66
C ALA A 118 10.02 -14.39 -5.89
N PRO A 119 10.55 -14.40 -7.14
CA PRO A 119 11.85 -14.99 -7.47
C PRO A 119 13.03 -14.11 -7.05
N CYS A 120 13.08 -13.72 -5.78
CA CYS A 120 14.16 -12.97 -5.16
C CYS A 120 14.48 -13.52 -3.76
N GLU A 121 15.69 -13.29 -3.27
CA GLU A 121 16.03 -13.63 -1.90
C GLU A 121 15.51 -12.55 -0.95
N VAL A 122 14.98 -12.94 0.21
CA VAL A 122 14.47 -12.01 1.22
C VAL A 122 15.09 -12.31 2.58
N ILE A 123 15.76 -11.32 3.16
CA ILE A 123 16.33 -11.34 4.50
C ILE A 123 15.46 -10.46 5.40
N LEU A 124 14.69 -11.08 6.29
CA LEU A 124 13.91 -10.38 7.31
C LEU A 124 14.73 -10.20 8.58
N LEU A 125 15.07 -8.95 8.90
CA LEU A 125 15.75 -8.60 10.13
C LEU A 125 14.79 -8.69 11.33
N GLY A 126 15.26 -9.30 12.42
CA GLY A 126 14.52 -9.46 13.67
C GLY A 126 14.70 -8.30 14.65
N GLY A 127 14.10 -8.40 15.83
CA GLY A 127 14.13 -7.36 16.86
C GLY A 127 12.94 -7.43 17.83
N VAL A 128 12.46 -6.28 18.30
CA VAL A 128 11.17 -6.17 19.01
C VAL A 128 10.06 -5.87 18.00
N TYR A 129 9.03 -6.71 17.98
CA TYR A 129 7.92 -6.56 17.04
C TYR A 129 6.97 -5.42 17.44
N GLN A 130 6.89 -4.38 16.61
CA GLN A 130 5.93 -3.30 16.77
C GLN A 130 4.64 -3.60 16.01
N LYS A 131 3.59 -4.01 16.75
CA LYS A 131 2.32 -4.49 16.18
C LYS A 131 1.65 -3.52 15.20
N LYS A 132 1.69 -2.21 15.47
CA LYS A 132 0.98 -1.20 14.67
C LYS A 132 1.60 -1.03 13.28
N ALA A 133 2.93 -0.96 13.22
CA ALA A 133 3.67 -0.73 11.99
C ALA A 133 4.13 -2.02 11.30
N LYS A 134 3.97 -3.19 11.94
CA LYS A 134 4.39 -4.51 11.42
C LYS A 134 5.90 -4.56 11.10
N VAL A 135 6.73 -3.94 11.95
CA VAL A 135 8.20 -3.92 11.82
C VAL A 135 8.91 -4.50 13.04
N TRP A 136 10.15 -4.90 12.86
CA TRP A 136 11.09 -5.26 13.91
C TRP A 136 12.06 -4.10 14.20
N LEU A 137 12.16 -3.69 15.45
CA LEU A 137 13.09 -2.64 15.89
C LEU A 137 14.28 -3.26 16.62
N ALA A 138 15.49 -2.78 16.33
CA ALA A 138 16.67 -3.12 17.13
C ALA A 138 16.48 -2.65 18.58
N ARG A 139 16.95 -3.44 19.54
CA ARG A 139 17.03 -3.04 20.95
C ARG A 139 18.34 -2.33 21.23
#